data_AF-A0A6C0BXP7-F1
#
_entry.id   AF-A0A6C0BXP7-F1
#
_cell.length_a   1.000
_cell.length_b   1.000
_cell.length_c   1.000
_cell.angle_alpha   90.00
_cell.angle_beta   90.00
_cell.angle_gamma   90.00
#
_symmetry.space_group_name_H-M   'P 1'
#
loop_
_entity.id
_entity.type
_entity.pdbx_description
1 polymer ?
#
loop_
_entity_poly.entity_id
_entity_poly.type
_entity_poly.pdbx_seq_one_letter_code
_entity_poly.pdbx_strand_id
1 'polypeptide(L)'
;MIILLLLTTFMYALMTLYRKTHLLNEFNIQTWMMINSGVMFGILCLIALLNPKEFFDKNIISSLKKNMTSIAIYKGVGIITTFVWLYLLKKTDMSKLMPLNMILVTLFTTVMGVIVLDEKITSKQSIGILMAMCSIYLIQY
;
A
#
# COMPACT_ATOMS: atom_id res chain seq x y z
N MET A 1 10.34 13.84 11.78
CA MET A 1 10.36 12.66 10.90
C MET A 1 10.06 11.36 11.65
N ILE A 2 10.83 10.99 12.68
CA ILE A 2 10.62 9.73 13.43
C ILE A 2 9.20 9.63 14.04
N ILE A 3 8.72 10.69 14.72
CA ILE A 3 7.37 10.71 15.32
C ILE A 3 6.28 10.47 14.25
N LEU A 4 6.42 11.10 13.08
CA LEU A 4 5.46 10.93 11.99
C LEU A 4 5.45 9.48 11.47
N LEU A 5 6.62 8.87 11.34
CA LEU A 5 6.75 7.46 10.97
C LEU A 5 6.11 6.52 12.01
N LEU A 6 6.32 6.79 13.30
CA LEU A 6 5.69 6.00 14.36
C LEU A 6 4.16 6.12 14.33
N LEU A 7 3.64 7.32 14.10
CA LEU A 7 2.21 7.54 14.00
C LEU A 7 1.62 6.81 12.78
N THR A 8 2.27 6.88 11.62
CA THR A 8 1.77 6.21 10.41
C THR A 8 1.82 4.69 10.55
N THR A 9 2.86 4.12 11.14
CA THR A 9 2.94 2.66 11.38
C THR A 9 1.91 2.20 12.41
N PHE A 10 1.69 2.98 13.48
CA PHE A 10 0.65 2.68 14.46
C PHE A 10 -0.76 2.70 13.85
N MET A 11 -1.08 3.75 13.09
CA MET A 11 -2.36 3.84 12.38
C MET A 11 -2.54 2.70 11.38
N TYR A 12 -1.49 2.34 10.65
CA TYR A 12 -1.52 1.20 9.73
C TYR A 12 -1.77 -0.13 10.45
N ALA A 13 -1.12 -0.35 11.60
CA ALA A 13 -1.31 -1.54 12.41
C ALA A 13 -2.75 -1.65 12.94
N LEU A 14 -3.29 -0.56 13.50
CA LEU A 14 -4.68 -0.49 13.96
C LEU A 14 -5.68 -0.78 12.83
N MET A 15 -5.50 -0.12 11.69
CA MET A 15 -6.37 -0.35 10.53
C MET A 15 -6.32 -1.80 10.06
N THR A 16 -5.14 -2.43 10.09
CA THR A 16 -5.02 -3.83 9.65
C THR A 16 -5.64 -4.80 10.64
N LEU A 17 -5.45 -4.56 11.94
CA LEU A 17 -6.09 -5.34 12.99
C LEU A 17 -7.61 -5.25 12.88
N TYR A 18 -8.15 -4.04 12.72
CA TYR A 18 -9.58 -3.81 12.52
C TYR A 18 -10.11 -4.53 11.27
N ARG A 19 -9.39 -4.45 10.14
CA ARG A 19 -9.74 -5.17 8.91
C ARG A 19 -9.82 -6.68 9.12
N LYS A 20 -8.84 -7.27 9.79
CA LYS A 20 -8.79 -8.71 10.05
C LYS A 20 -9.90 -9.17 10.98
N THR A 21 -10.14 -8.42 12.06
CA THR A 21 -11.02 -8.84 13.16
C THR A 21 -12.51 -8.58 12.90
N HIS A 22 -12.84 -7.50 12.20
CA HIS A 22 -14.23 -7.10 11.98
C HIS A 22 -14.58 -7.22 10.50
N LEU A 23 -13.93 -6.42 9.64
CA LEU A 23 -14.36 -6.27 8.25
C LEU A 23 -14.29 -7.56 7.43
N LEU A 24 -13.19 -8.30 7.51
CA LEU A 24 -13.01 -9.53 6.71
C LEU A 24 -13.83 -10.72 7.23
N ASN A 25 -14.36 -10.62 8.45
CA ASN A 25 -15.25 -11.61 9.03
C ASN A 25 -16.71 -11.36 8.63
N GLU A 26 -17.12 -10.10 8.55
CA GLU A 26 -18.50 -9.70 8.20
C GLU A 26 -18.72 -9.54 6.69
N PHE A 27 -17.70 -9.10 5.95
CA PHE A 27 -17.78 -8.83 4.52
C PHE A 27 -16.91 -9.80 3.72
N ASN A 28 -17.38 -10.15 2.51
CA ASN A 28 -16.50 -10.75 1.52
C ASN A 28 -15.52 -9.66 0.98
N ILE A 29 -14.39 -10.11 0.42
CA ILE A 29 -13.32 -9.20 -0.02
C ILE A 29 -13.80 -8.28 -1.13
N GLN A 30 -14.61 -8.81 -2.05
CA GLN A 30 -15.14 -8.09 -3.21
C GLN A 30 -16.05 -6.93 -2.78
N THR A 31 -16.99 -7.17 -1.87
CA THR A 31 -17.89 -6.15 -1.32
C THR A 31 -17.12 -5.09 -0.56
N TRP A 32 -16.12 -5.47 0.25
CA TRP A 32 -15.28 -4.49 0.94
C TRP A 32 -14.51 -3.59 -0.06
N MET A 33 -13.90 -4.17 -1.10
CA MET A 33 -13.19 -3.40 -2.12
C MET A 33 -14.12 -2.46 -2.88
N MET A 34 -15.35 -2.90 -3.16
CA MET A 34 -16.39 -2.09 -3.80
C MET A 34 -16.81 -0.92 -2.90
N ILE A 35 -17.10 -1.18 -1.61
CA ILE A 35 -17.45 -0.15 -0.63
C ILE A 35 -16.31 0.87 -0.52
N ASN A 36 -15.06 0.42 -0.34
CA ASN A 36 -13.91 1.31 -0.20
C ASN A 36 -13.71 2.20 -1.44
N SER A 37 -13.88 1.64 -2.64
CA SER A 37 -13.79 2.40 -3.89
C SER A 37 -14.96 3.38 -4.04
N GLY A 38 -16.18 2.96 -3.69
CA GLY A 38 -17.38 3.81 -3.73
C GLY A 38 -17.33 4.97 -2.75
N VAL A 39 -16.88 4.73 -1.51
CA VAL A 39 -16.68 5.77 -0.50
C VAL A 39 -15.62 6.76 -0.96
N MET A 40 -14.48 6.28 -1.49
CA MET A 40 -13.43 7.16 -2.01
C MET A 40 -13.93 8.01 -3.18
N PHE A 41 -14.68 7.42 -4.11
CA PHE A 41 -15.31 8.15 -5.21
C PHE A 41 -16.28 9.22 -4.69
N GLY A 42 -17.14 8.87 -3.73
CA GLY A 42 -18.07 9.81 -3.10
C GLY A 42 -17.36 11.00 -2.45
N ILE A 43 -16.28 10.74 -1.69
CA ILE A 43 -15.45 11.79 -1.09
C ILE A 43 -14.85 12.69 -2.17
N LEU A 44 -14.31 12.11 -3.25
CA LEU A 44 -13.75 12.89 -4.35
C LEU A 44 -14.80 13.74 -5.06
N CYS A 45 -16.01 13.23 -5.25
CA CYS A 45 -17.12 14.02 -5.79
C CYS A 45 -17.46 15.21 -4.88
N LEU A 46 -17.52 15.01 -3.56
CA LEU A 46 -17.76 16.10 -2.61
C LEU A 46 -16.63 17.15 -2.67
N ILE A 47 -15.37 16.73 -2.73
CA ILE A 47 -14.24 17.65 -2.85
C ILE A 47 -14.29 18.40 -4.19
N ALA A 48 -14.65 17.73 -5.28
CA ALA A 48 -14.79 18.36 -6.60
C ALA A 48 -15.91 19.41 -6.64
N LEU A 49 -17.00 19.20 -5.88
CA LEU A 49 -18.05 20.21 -5.71
C LEU A 49 -17.56 21.45 -4.95
N LEU A 50 -16.69 21.26 -3.94
CA LEU A 50 -16.11 22.36 -3.16
C LEU A 50 -15.01 23.11 -3.92
N ASN A 51 -14.24 22.41 -4.77
CA ASN A 51 -13.08 22.96 -5.47
C ASN A 51 -13.08 22.60 -6.98
N PRO A 52 -14.08 23.05 -7.77
CA PRO A 52 -14.24 22.60 -9.15
C PRO A 52 -13.08 23.01 -10.07
N LYS A 53 -12.42 24.14 -9.78
CA LYS A 53 -11.32 24.64 -10.61
C LYS A 53 -10.12 23.69 -10.65
N GLU A 54 -9.85 22.97 -9.56
CA GLU A 54 -8.73 22.02 -9.49
C GLU A 54 -9.02 20.70 -10.22
N PHE A 55 -10.30 20.31 -10.33
CA PHE A 55 -10.68 19.06 -10.98
C PHE A 55 -10.94 19.23 -12.49
N PHE A 56 -11.44 20.39 -12.90
CA PHE A 56 -11.87 20.66 -14.28
C PHE A 56 -10.92 21.58 -15.06
N ASP A 57 -9.68 21.74 -14.60
CA ASP A 57 -8.66 22.42 -15.38
C ASP A 57 -8.37 21.66 -16.70
N LYS A 58 -8.41 22.36 -17.83
CA LYS A 58 -8.11 21.81 -19.16
C LYS A 58 -6.73 21.15 -19.23
N ASN A 59 -5.74 21.70 -18.51
CA ASN A 59 -4.39 21.15 -18.47
C ASN A 59 -4.36 19.80 -17.76
N ILE A 60 -5.11 19.66 -16.65
CA ILE A 60 -5.22 18.42 -15.89
C ILE A 60 -5.95 17.35 -16.71
N ILE A 61 -7.08 17.72 -17.35
CA ILE A 61 -7.84 16.80 -18.21
C ILE A 61 -6.98 16.30 -19.38
N SER A 62 -6.22 17.20 -20.01
CA SER A 62 -5.30 16.84 -21.09
C SER A 62 -4.20 15.87 -20.62
N SER A 63 -3.60 16.14 -19.46
CA SER A 63 -2.58 15.27 -18.85
C SER A 63 -3.14 13.89 -18.48
N LEU A 64 -4.35 13.83 -17.91
CA LEU A 64 -5.04 12.59 -17.60
C LEU A 64 -5.28 11.75 -18.85
N LYS A 65 -5.75 12.38 -19.94
CA LYS A 65 -5.98 11.70 -21.21
C LYS A 65 -4.68 11.15 -21.79
N LYS A 66 -3.60 11.93 -21.75
CA LYS A 66 -2.26 11.51 -22.24
C LYS A 66 -1.71 10.32 -21.45
N ASN A 67 -1.93 10.29 -20.14
CA ASN A 67 -1.37 9.29 -19.24
C ASN A 67 -2.36 8.16 -18.86
N MET A 68 -3.52 8.09 -19.54
CA MET A 68 -4.62 7.20 -19.17
C MET A 68 -4.18 5.74 -19.06
N THR A 69 -3.37 5.26 -20.00
CA THR A 69 -2.86 3.89 -20.01
C THR A 69 -2.00 3.60 -18.79
N SER A 70 -1.04 4.47 -18.47
CA SER A 70 -0.17 4.31 -17.30
C SER A 70 -0.97 4.36 -15.99
N ILE A 71 -1.96 5.25 -15.90
CA ILE A 71 -2.87 5.34 -14.76
C ILE A 71 -3.67 4.05 -14.61
N ALA A 72 -4.22 3.53 -15.71
CA ALA A 72 -5.00 2.29 -15.72
C ALA A 72 -4.16 1.08 -15.27
N ILE A 73 -2.92 0.95 -15.77
CA ILE A 73 -1.99 -0.11 -15.36
C ILE A 73 -1.68 0.01 -13.86
N TYR A 74 -1.29 1.21 -13.40
CA TYR A 74 -0.98 1.44 -11.98
C TYR A 74 -2.16 1.09 -11.06
N LYS A 75 -3.37 1.52 -11.43
CA LYS A 75 -4.58 1.19 -10.67
C LYS A 75 -4.93 -0.29 -10.73
N GLY A 76 -4.79 -0.93 -11.89
CA GLY A 76 -5.01 -2.37 -12.05
C GLY A 76 -4.09 -3.19 -11.15
N VAL A 77 -2.79 -2.89 -11.16
CA VAL A 77 -1.82 -3.53 -10.25
C VAL A 77 -2.20 -3.27 -8.79
N GLY A 78 -2.54 -2.04 -8.42
CA GLY A 78 -2.96 -1.71 -7.06
C GLY A 78 -4.20 -2.47 -6.57
N ILE A 79 -5.19 -2.71 -7.46
CA ILE A 79 -6.38 -3.52 -7.15
C ILE A 79 -5.96 -4.98 -6.90
N ILE A 80 -5.13 -5.56 -7.77
CA ILE A 80 -4.63 -6.94 -7.63
C ILE A 80 -3.85 -7.09 -6.32
N THR A 81 -2.91 -6.18 -6.05
CA THR A 81 -2.12 -6.19 -4.81
C THR A 81 -3.03 -6.09 -3.57
N THR A 82 -4.04 -5.22 -3.60
CA THR A 82 -5.01 -5.08 -2.50
C THR A 82 -5.82 -6.36 -2.30
N PHE A 83 -6.28 -6.98 -3.40
CA PHE A 83 -7.03 -8.22 -3.35
C PHE A 83 -6.19 -9.36 -2.75
N VAL A 84 -4.97 -9.56 -3.24
CA VAL A 84 -4.04 -10.57 -2.72
C VAL A 84 -3.72 -10.31 -1.24
N TRP A 85 -3.47 -9.06 -0.87
CA TRP A 85 -3.22 -8.68 0.52
C TRP A 85 -4.40 -9.03 1.43
N LEU A 86 -5.63 -8.65 1.06
CA LEU A 86 -6.81 -8.95 1.86
C LEU A 86 -7.10 -10.44 1.93
N TYR A 87 -6.82 -11.19 0.86
CA TYR A 87 -6.96 -12.63 0.85
C TYR A 87 -5.99 -13.32 1.80
N LEU A 88 -4.71 -12.96 1.73
CA LEU A 88 -3.68 -13.46 2.64
C LEU A 88 -3.97 -13.06 4.08
N LEU A 89 -4.37 -11.80 4.30
CA LEU A 89 -4.76 -11.30 5.60
C LEU A 89 -5.93 -12.12 6.15
N LYS A 90 -6.95 -12.44 5.36
CA LYS A 90 -8.09 -13.26 5.81
C LYS A 90 -7.66 -14.68 6.20
N LYS A 91 -6.79 -15.32 5.42
CA LYS A 91 -6.44 -16.75 5.56
C LYS A 91 -5.31 -17.05 6.54
N THR A 92 -4.41 -16.11 6.79
CA THR A 92 -3.18 -16.33 7.56
C THR A 92 -3.21 -15.60 8.89
N ASP A 93 -2.44 -16.11 9.86
CA ASP A 93 -2.19 -15.42 11.13
C ASP A 93 -1.46 -14.09 10.88
N MET A 94 -1.94 -13.01 11.49
CA MET A 94 -1.36 -11.68 11.31
C MET A 94 0.08 -11.61 11.82
N SER A 95 0.39 -12.35 12.89
CA SER A 95 1.74 -12.45 13.48
C SER A 95 2.78 -13.05 12.53
N LYS A 96 2.36 -13.92 11.60
CA LYS A 96 3.25 -14.52 10.58
C LYS A 96 3.27 -13.71 9.30
N LEU A 97 2.11 -13.22 8.88
CA LEU A 97 1.95 -12.51 7.61
C LEU A 97 2.67 -11.15 7.62
N MET A 98 2.58 -10.40 8.72
CA MET A 98 3.14 -9.05 8.80
C MET A 98 4.66 -9.02 8.69
N PRO A 99 5.42 -9.80 9.49
CA PRO A 99 6.88 -9.86 9.36
C PRO A 99 7.31 -10.28 7.96
N LEU A 100 6.70 -11.34 7.40
CA LEU A 100 7.04 -11.84 6.08
C LEU A 100 6.80 -10.79 4.99
N ASN A 101 5.67 -10.08 5.04
CA ASN A 101 5.38 -8.99 4.10
C ASN A 101 6.41 -7.86 4.20
N MET A 102 6.83 -7.48 5.42
CA MET A 102 7.86 -6.46 5.61
C MET A 102 9.22 -6.86 5.03
N ILE A 103 9.63 -8.13 5.21
CA ILE A 103 10.86 -8.66 4.63
C ILE A 103 10.81 -8.59 3.11
N LEU A 104 9.73 -9.10 2.50
CA LEU A 104 9.61 -9.13 1.05
C LEU A 104 9.52 -7.74 0.45
N VAL A 105 8.73 -6.83 1.04
CA VAL A 105 8.64 -5.44 0.59
C VAL A 105 10.00 -4.75 0.68
N THR A 106 10.72 -4.91 1.80
CA THR A 106 12.06 -4.31 1.95
C THR A 106 13.01 -4.85 0.89
N LEU A 107 13.08 -6.17 0.72
CA LEU A 107 13.93 -6.80 -0.28
C LEU A 107 13.63 -6.31 -1.70
N PHE A 108 12.37 -6.38 -2.13
CA PHE A 108 12.00 -6.00 -3.49
C PHE A 108 12.13 -4.50 -3.73
N THR A 109 11.79 -3.64 -2.76
CA THR A 109 11.96 -2.18 -2.92
C THR A 109 13.43 -1.80 -2.99
N THR A 110 14.29 -2.41 -2.18
CA THR A 110 15.75 -2.21 -2.28
C THR A 110 16.29 -2.65 -3.64
N VAL A 111 15.92 -3.84 -4.12
CA VAL A 111 16.35 -4.34 -5.45
C VAL A 111 15.87 -3.41 -6.56
N MET A 112 14.63 -2.95 -6.49
CA MET A 112 14.08 -2.00 -7.46
C MET A 112 14.76 -0.63 -7.37
N GLY A 113 15.15 -0.16 -6.18
CA GLY A 113 15.93 1.07 -6.02
C GLY A 113 17.27 0.99 -6.74
N VAL A 114 17.98 -0.14 -6.62
CA VAL A 114 19.24 -0.36 -7.34
C VAL A 114 19.03 -0.42 -8.85
N ILE A 115 18.07 -1.22 -9.32
CA ILE A 115 17.91 -1.51 -10.75
C ILE A 115 17.24 -0.34 -11.49
N VAL A 116 16.20 0.25 -10.91
CA VAL A 116 15.33 1.23 -11.59
C VAL A 116 15.77 2.66 -11.31
N LEU A 117 16.26 2.95 -10.09
CA LEU A 117 16.64 4.29 -9.66
C LEU A 117 18.16 4.51 -9.65
N ASP A 118 18.96 3.50 -10.03
CA ASP A 118 20.43 3.52 -10.00
C ASP A 118 21.00 3.91 -8.62
N GLU A 119 20.31 3.49 -7.55
CA GLU A 119 20.74 3.76 -6.18
C GLU A 119 21.99 2.96 -5.83
N LYS A 120 23.04 3.66 -5.40
CA LYS A 120 24.28 3.03 -4.94
C LYS A 120 24.13 2.56 -3.50
N ILE A 121 24.03 1.24 -3.31
CA ILE A 121 24.01 0.63 -1.98
C ILE A 121 25.43 0.35 -1.51
N THR A 122 25.78 0.94 -0.37
CA THR A 122 27.06 0.66 0.30
C THR A 122 27.02 -0.68 1.05
N SER A 123 28.18 -1.31 1.25
CA SER A 123 28.27 -2.58 1.99
C SER A 123 27.67 -2.50 3.41
N LYS A 124 27.75 -1.34 4.06
CA LYS A 124 27.12 -1.11 5.38
C LYS A 124 25.60 -1.16 5.31
N GLN A 125 25.00 -0.57 4.27
CA GLN A 125 23.56 -0.61 4.06
C GLN A 125 23.09 -2.03 3.73
N SER A 126 23.83 -2.77 2.90
CA SER A 126 23.51 -4.18 2.61
C SER A 126 23.50 -5.05 3.87
N ILE A 127 24.50 -4.89 4.75
CA ILE A 127 24.56 -5.60 6.04
C ILE A 127 23.40 -5.17 6.94
N GLY A 128 23.09 -3.86 7.00
CA GLY A 128 21.97 -3.34 7.79
C GLY A 128 20.61 -3.91 7.34
N ILE A 129 20.39 -4.01 6.03
CA ILE A 129 19.18 -4.62 5.47
C ILE A 129 19.12 -6.10 5.83
N LEU A 130 20.23 -6.83 5.69
CA LEU A 130 20.29 -8.26 6.04
C LEU A 130 20.01 -8.49 7.53
N MET A 131 20.59 -7.68 8.42
CA MET A 131 20.31 -7.75 9.86
C MET A 131 18.83 -7.43 10.18
N ALA A 132 18.26 -6.41 9.53
CA ALA A 132 16.85 -6.08 9.69
C ALA A 132 15.95 -7.24 9.24
N MET A 133 16.26 -7.88 8.12
CA MET A 133 15.54 -9.06 7.64
C MET A 133 15.64 -10.23 8.64
N CYS A 134 16.83 -10.52 9.17
CA CYS A 134 17.02 -11.55 10.19
C CYS A 134 16.22 -11.24 11.46
N SER A 135 16.23 -10.00 11.93
CA SER A 135 15.45 -9.58 13.11
C SER A 135 13.95 -9.76 12.89
N ILE A 136 13.42 -9.35 11.74
CA ILE A 136 12.01 -9.51 11.42
C ILE A 136 11.64 -11.00 11.29
N TYR A 137 12.51 -11.82 10.71
CA TYR A 137 12.30 -13.27 10.57
C TYR A 137 12.27 -13.98 11.93
N LEU A 138 13.15 -13.59 12.86
CA LEU A 138 13.16 -14.18 14.21
C LEU A 138 11.90 -13.86 15.01
N ILE A 139 11.26 -12.70 14.82
CA ILE A 139 10.00 -12.34 15.49
C ILE A 139 8.84 -13.26 15.08
N GLN A 140 8.93 -13.88 13.90
CA GLN A 140 7.89 -14.80 13.40
C GLN A 140 7.88 -16.15 14.13
N TYR A 141 9.01 -16.55 14.75
CA TYR A 141 9.20 -17.84 15.42
C TYR A 141 9.17 -17.69 16.94
#